data_AF-A0A073AWP9-F1
#
_entry.id   AF-A0A073AWP9-F1
#
_cell.length_a   1.000
_cell.length_b   1.000
_cell.length_c   1.000
_cell.angle_alpha   90.00
_cell.angle_beta   90.00
_cell.angle_gamma   90.00
#
_symmetry.space_group_name_H-M   'P 1'
#
loop_
_entity.id
_entity.type
_entity.pdbx_description
1 polymer ?
#
loop_
_entity_poly.entity_id
_entity_poly.type
_entity_poly.pdbx_seq_one_letter_code
_entity_poly.pdbx_strand_id
1 'polypeptide(L)'
;MRGSRRRITTALVGLIVLVFVGWFVRDVTGPQHQVPGAESGLPVRPISSLPPEVEQTWELINRGGPFPFPEKDGTVFGNREELLPNKPRGYYREYTVPTPGSSDRGARRLVTGEESELYYTSDHYESFVVVDVNG
;
A
#
# COMPACT_ATOMS: atom_id res chain seq x y z
N MET A 1 -62.83 16.49 -25.44
CA MET A 1 -62.50 16.18 -24.03
C MET A 1 -61.04 15.78 -23.92
N ARG A 2 -60.31 16.38 -22.98
CA ARG A 2 -58.86 16.19 -22.70
C ARG A 2 -58.60 14.78 -22.15
N GLY A 3 -57.49 14.14 -22.52
CA GLY A 3 -57.10 12.88 -21.87
C GLY A 3 -55.73 12.32 -22.27
N SER A 4 -54.74 12.57 -21.42
CA SER A 4 -53.57 11.71 -21.18
C SER A 4 -52.52 11.50 -22.28
N ARG A 5 -51.76 12.56 -22.61
CA ARG A 5 -50.41 12.45 -23.23
C ARG A 5 -49.26 12.72 -22.24
N ARG A 6 -49.48 12.54 -20.93
CA ARG A 6 -48.53 12.96 -19.87
C ARG A 6 -48.07 11.86 -18.90
N ARG A 7 -48.37 10.58 -19.15
CA ARG A 7 -48.04 9.48 -18.21
C ARG A 7 -46.96 8.50 -18.70
N ILE A 8 -46.64 8.50 -19.99
CA ILE A 8 -45.64 7.57 -20.57
C ILE A 8 -44.22 8.15 -20.45
N THR A 9 -44.09 9.48 -20.37
CA THR A 9 -42.79 10.18 -20.36
C THR A 9 -42.05 10.07 -19.01
N THR A 10 -42.74 9.86 -17.90
CA THR A 10 -42.13 9.79 -16.55
C THR A 10 -41.52 8.43 -16.23
N ALA A 11 -42.08 7.33 -16.74
CA ALA A 11 -41.56 5.99 -16.49
C ALA A 11 -40.23 5.74 -17.21
N LEU A 12 -40.07 6.26 -18.43
CA LEU A 12 -38.82 6.18 -19.20
C LEU A 12 -37.70 7.03 -18.58
N VAL A 13 -38.00 8.24 -18.11
CA VAL A 13 -37.01 9.09 -17.43
C VAL A 13 -36.61 8.48 -16.07
N GLY A 14 -37.55 7.93 -15.30
CA GLY A 14 -37.25 7.25 -14.04
C GLY A 14 -36.40 5.98 -14.22
N LEU A 15 -36.67 5.18 -15.26
CA LEU A 15 -35.87 4.01 -15.63
C LEU A 15 -34.46 4.41 -16.09
N ILE A 16 -34.35 5.45 -16.92
CA ILE A 16 -33.06 5.99 -17.38
C ILE A 16 -32.25 6.49 -16.18
N VAL A 17 -32.85 7.25 -15.25
CA VAL A 17 -32.17 7.69 -14.02
C VAL A 17 -31.74 6.50 -13.15
N LEU A 18 -32.56 5.46 -12.99
CA LEU A 18 -32.17 4.26 -12.24
C LEU A 18 -31.04 3.47 -12.91
N VAL A 19 -31.02 3.39 -14.24
CA VAL A 19 -29.94 2.75 -15.00
C VAL A 19 -28.66 3.58 -14.92
N PHE A 20 -28.73 4.91 -15.05
CA PHE A 20 -27.58 5.80 -14.89
C PHE A 20 -27.04 5.79 -13.45
N VAL A 21 -27.90 5.79 -12.42
CA VAL A 21 -27.49 5.63 -11.02
C VAL A 21 -26.87 4.25 -10.79
N GLY A 22 -27.45 3.18 -11.35
CA GLY A 22 -26.92 1.82 -11.23
C GLY A 22 -25.59 1.60 -11.96
N TRP A 23 -25.35 2.30 -13.07
CA TRP A 23 -24.06 2.30 -13.78
C TRP A 23 -23.02 3.16 -13.05
N PHE A 24 -23.44 4.32 -12.53
CA PHE A 24 -22.58 5.22 -11.76
C PHE A 24 -22.13 4.62 -10.42
N VAL A 25 -22.98 3.84 -9.73
CA VAL A 25 -22.58 3.11 -8.50
C VAL A 25 -21.56 2.02 -8.82
N ARG A 26 -21.65 1.35 -9.98
CA ARG A 26 -20.72 0.28 -10.37
C ARG A 26 -19.30 0.77 -10.63
N ASP A 27 -19.15 1.91 -11.29
CA ASP A 27 -17.83 2.50 -11.58
C ASP A 27 -17.13 3.03 -10.31
N VAL A 28 -17.90 3.41 -9.29
CA VAL A 28 -17.33 3.87 -8.00
C VAL A 28 -16.88 2.71 -7.12
N THR A 29 -17.41 1.50 -7.33
CA THR A 29 -17.16 0.31 -6.47
C THR A 29 -16.28 -0.76 -7.11
N GLY A 30 -15.59 -0.47 -8.22
CA GLY A 30 -14.58 -1.39 -8.74
C GLY A 30 -13.54 -1.73 -7.66
N PRO A 31 -13.00 -2.95 -7.61
CA PRO A 31 -11.95 -3.27 -6.65
C PRO A 31 -10.76 -2.35 -6.92
N GLN A 32 -10.62 -1.31 -6.10
CA GLN A 32 -9.41 -0.51 -6.11
C GLN A 32 -8.29 -1.43 -5.67
N HIS A 33 -7.19 -1.43 -6.42
CA HIS A 33 -5.94 -2.03 -5.97
C HIS A 33 -5.54 -1.37 -4.66
N GLN A 34 -5.92 -1.99 -3.54
CA GLN A 34 -5.66 -1.46 -2.21
C GLN A 34 -4.23 -1.86 -1.87
N VAL A 35 -3.35 -0.86 -1.83
CA VAL A 35 -1.99 -1.02 -1.35
C VAL A 35 -2.01 -0.87 0.17
N PRO A 36 -1.70 -1.92 0.95
CA PRO A 36 -1.70 -1.81 2.41
C PRO A 36 -0.75 -0.71 2.90
N GLY A 37 -1.23 0.13 3.81
CA GLY A 37 -0.48 1.27 4.33
C GLY A 37 -0.67 2.56 3.53
N ALA A 38 -1.33 2.54 2.36
CA ALA A 38 -1.60 3.75 1.58
C ALA A 38 -2.49 4.76 2.32
N GLU A 39 -3.31 4.30 3.27
CA GLU A 39 -4.13 5.14 4.14
C GLU A 39 -3.30 5.98 5.13
N SER A 40 -2.01 5.70 5.29
CA SER A 40 -1.08 6.51 6.11
C SER A 40 -0.86 7.94 5.57
N GLY A 41 -1.17 8.19 4.29
CA GLY A 41 -0.88 9.45 3.62
C GLY A 41 0.57 9.60 3.14
N LEU A 42 1.41 8.57 3.34
CA LEU A 42 2.75 8.51 2.77
C LEU A 42 2.71 8.34 1.24
N PRO A 43 3.75 8.77 0.51
CA PRO A 43 3.84 8.54 -0.92
C PRO A 43 3.84 7.04 -1.22
N VAL A 44 3.04 6.59 -2.20
CA VAL A 44 3.06 5.22 -2.69
C VAL A 44 4.02 5.11 -3.87
N ARG A 45 4.88 4.09 -3.88
CA ARG A 45 5.80 3.79 -4.98
C ARG A 45 5.65 2.32 -5.39
N PRO A 46 5.53 2.03 -6.70
CA PRO A 46 5.61 0.65 -7.18
C PRO A 46 7.00 0.08 -6.87
N ILE A 47 7.06 -1.19 -6.47
CA ILE A 47 8.32 -1.86 -6.13
C ILE A 47 9.28 -1.85 -7.32
N SER A 48 8.75 -1.93 -8.54
CA SER A 48 9.50 -1.84 -9.80
C SER A 48 10.23 -0.50 -10.00
N SER A 49 9.83 0.56 -9.28
CA SER A 49 10.47 1.89 -9.33
C SER A 49 11.54 2.13 -8.26
N LEU A 50 11.68 1.21 -7.31
CA LEU A 50 12.64 1.28 -6.22
C LEU A 50 13.96 0.59 -6.62
N PRO A 51 15.05 0.75 -5.83
CA PRO A 51 16.27 -0.02 -6.08
C PRO A 51 15.98 -1.53 -6.11
N PRO A 52 16.64 -2.31 -6.98
CA PRO A 52 16.36 -3.75 -7.14
C PRO A 52 16.61 -4.56 -5.86
N GLU A 53 17.46 -4.07 -4.96
CA GLU A 53 17.69 -4.71 -3.66
C GLU A 53 16.44 -4.69 -2.77
N VAL A 54 15.50 -3.77 -3.00
CA VAL A 54 14.20 -3.74 -2.27
C VAL A 54 13.38 -4.98 -2.61
N GLU A 55 13.24 -5.31 -3.89
CA GLU A 55 12.54 -6.52 -4.34
C GLU A 55 13.24 -7.79 -3.84
N GLN A 56 14.57 -7.84 -3.90
CA GLN A 56 15.34 -8.97 -3.38
C GLN A 56 15.15 -9.17 -1.86
N THR A 57 15.14 -8.08 -1.08
CA THR A 57 14.83 -8.16 0.36
C THR A 57 13.37 -8.54 0.60
N TRP A 58 12.43 -8.09 -0.22
CA TRP A 58 11.03 -8.51 -0.13
C TRP A 58 10.86 -10.02 -0.38
N GLU A 59 11.54 -10.57 -1.39
CA GLU A 59 11.54 -12.02 -1.63
C GLU A 59 12.13 -12.81 -0.45
N LEU A 60 13.17 -12.29 0.20
CA LEU A 60 13.75 -12.86 1.42
C LEU A 60 12.74 -12.89 2.56
N ILE A 61 12.00 -11.80 2.75
CA ILE A 61 10.94 -11.70 3.77
C ILE A 61 9.86 -12.74 3.50
N ASN A 62 9.37 -12.85 2.25
CA ASN A 62 8.32 -13.78 1.87
C ASN A 62 8.68 -15.26 2.10
N ARG A 63 9.95 -15.63 1.90
CA ARG A 63 10.43 -17.00 2.14
C ARG A 63 10.95 -17.25 3.56
N GLY A 64 10.99 -16.23 4.42
CA GLY A 64 11.48 -16.33 5.80
C GLY A 64 13.00 -16.38 5.95
N GLY A 65 13.76 -15.79 5.01
CA GLY A 65 15.22 -15.75 5.02
C GLY A 65 15.90 -16.83 4.16
N PRO A 66 17.16 -17.20 4.42
CA PRO A 66 18.04 -16.64 5.45
C PRO A 66 18.37 -15.17 5.20
N PHE A 67 18.34 -14.36 6.26
CA PHE A 67 18.61 -12.92 6.16
C PHE A 67 20.12 -12.61 6.18
N PRO A 68 20.58 -11.59 5.44
CA PRO A 68 22.00 -11.22 5.40
C PRO A 68 22.51 -10.64 6.72
N PHE A 69 21.64 -10.02 7.53
CA PHE A 69 21.99 -9.51 8.86
C PHE A 69 21.08 -10.15 9.93
N PRO A 70 21.26 -11.44 10.25
CA PRO A 70 20.32 -12.22 11.06
C PRO A 70 20.14 -11.72 12.50
N GLU A 71 21.08 -10.93 13.04
CA GLU A 71 20.97 -10.31 14.36
C GLU A 71 20.07 -9.06 14.38
N LYS A 72 19.72 -8.52 13.20
CA LYS A 72 19.00 -7.25 13.04
C LYS A 72 17.74 -7.40 12.19
N ASP A 73 17.83 -8.15 11.10
CA ASP A 73 16.73 -8.37 10.18
C ASP A 73 15.63 -9.19 10.86
N GLY A 74 14.40 -8.70 10.80
CA GLY A 74 13.23 -9.26 11.47
C GLY A 74 13.04 -8.82 12.92
N THR A 75 13.93 -7.98 13.47
CA THR A 75 13.74 -7.38 14.79
C THR A 75 12.63 -6.33 14.79
N VAL A 76 12.10 -6.02 15.98
CA VAL A 76 10.98 -5.07 16.13
C VAL A 76 11.44 -3.66 15.77
N PHE A 77 10.74 -3.03 14.83
CA PHE A 77 10.85 -1.60 14.57
C PHE A 77 9.95 -0.82 15.54
N GLY A 78 10.53 0.15 16.25
CA GLY A 78 9.84 0.82 17.36
C GLY A 78 8.90 1.96 16.94
N ASN A 79 9.03 2.50 15.73
CA ASN A 79 8.30 3.68 15.26
C ASN A 79 8.28 4.84 16.28
N ARG A 80 9.43 5.19 16.86
CA ARG A 80 9.51 6.15 17.99
C ARG A 80 9.26 7.58 17.55
N GLU A 81 9.63 7.88 16.32
CA GLU A 81 9.46 9.15 15.64
C GLU A 81 8.04 9.31 15.05
N GLU A 82 7.19 8.28 15.19
CA GLU A 82 5.78 8.26 14.78
C GLU A 82 5.55 8.61 13.30
N LEU A 83 6.48 8.22 12.42
CA LEU A 83 6.40 8.45 10.98
C LEU A 83 5.50 7.43 10.26
N LEU A 84 5.32 6.24 10.84
CA LEU A 84 4.33 5.25 10.40
C LEU A 84 3.08 5.34 11.29
N PRO A 85 1.92 4.82 10.85
CA PRO A 85 0.72 4.79 11.68
C PRO A 85 0.97 4.21 13.07
N ASN A 86 0.41 4.84 14.10
CA ASN A 86 0.55 4.40 15.48
C ASN A 86 -0.16 3.06 15.72
N LYS A 87 0.63 2.01 15.97
CA LYS A 87 0.19 0.62 16.17
C LYS A 87 0.83 0.05 17.46
N PRO A 88 0.31 -1.06 18.03
CA PRO A 88 0.88 -1.68 19.22
C PRO A 88 2.36 -2.08 19.05
N ARG A 89 3.11 -2.15 20.16
CA ARG A 89 4.51 -2.59 20.14
C ARG A 89 4.62 -4.00 19.55
N GLY A 90 5.56 -4.18 18.62
CA GLY A 90 5.81 -5.46 17.96
C GLY A 90 5.11 -5.60 16.60
N TYR A 91 4.22 -4.67 16.25
CA TYR A 91 3.51 -4.65 14.97
C TYR A 91 4.46 -4.52 13.78
N TYR A 92 5.49 -3.67 13.91
CA TYR A 92 6.45 -3.44 12.84
C TYR A 92 7.73 -4.24 13.01
N ARG A 93 8.28 -4.74 11.90
CA ARG A 93 9.60 -5.39 11.83
C ARG A 93 10.46 -4.73 10.78
N GLU A 94 11.76 -4.60 11.05
CA GLU A 94 12.72 -4.01 10.11
C GLU A 94 13.61 -5.04 9.42
N TYR A 95 13.98 -4.75 8.18
CA TYR A 95 14.86 -5.57 7.36
C TYR A 95 15.84 -4.69 6.60
N THR A 96 17.09 -5.12 6.53
CA THR A 96 18.13 -4.40 5.80
C THR A 96 17.93 -4.56 4.30
N VAL A 97 17.97 -3.44 3.58
CA VAL A 97 18.09 -3.42 2.11
C VAL A 97 19.57 -3.15 1.80
N PRO A 98 20.30 -4.10 1.21
CA PRO A 98 21.72 -3.90 0.90
C PRO A 98 21.96 -2.67 0.02
N THR A 99 23.02 -1.93 0.30
CA THR A 99 23.53 -0.88 -0.60
C THR A 99 24.74 -1.46 -1.35
N PRO A 100 24.70 -1.53 -2.69
CA PRO A 100 25.84 -2.02 -3.47
C PRO A 100 27.14 -1.32 -3.12
N GLY A 101 28.19 -2.11 -2.87
CA GLY A 101 29.52 -1.59 -2.52
C GLY A 101 29.67 -1.12 -1.06
N SER A 102 28.62 -1.14 -0.24
CA SER A 102 28.78 -0.87 1.20
C SER A 102 29.41 -2.06 1.92
N SER A 103 30.28 -1.77 2.89
CA SER A 103 30.83 -2.75 3.84
C SER A 103 29.98 -2.91 5.11
N ASP A 104 28.95 -2.08 5.27
CA ASP A 104 28.02 -2.10 6.40
C ASP A 104 26.56 -2.30 5.94
N ARG A 105 25.62 -2.22 6.89
CA ARG A 105 24.18 -2.36 6.62
C ARG A 105 23.61 -1.23 5.75
N GLY A 106 24.33 -0.12 5.56
CA GLY A 106 23.83 1.10 4.93
C GLY A 106 22.64 1.73 5.67
N ALA A 107 22.01 2.71 5.03
CA ALA A 107 20.84 3.43 5.56
C ALA A 107 19.50 2.83 5.13
N ARG A 108 19.47 1.98 4.11
CA ARG A 108 18.23 1.54 3.46
C ARG A 108 17.55 0.40 4.21
N ARG A 109 16.24 0.49 4.40
CA ARG A 109 15.46 -0.53 5.14
C ARG A 109 14.09 -0.74 4.51
N LEU A 110 13.60 -1.97 4.66
CA LEU A 110 12.18 -2.28 4.59
C LEU A 110 11.63 -2.39 6.00
N VAL A 111 10.39 -1.94 6.18
CA VAL A 111 9.60 -2.15 7.41
C VAL A 111 8.28 -2.81 7.03
N THR A 112 8.00 -3.97 7.61
CA THR A 112 6.72 -4.68 7.41
C THR A 112 5.76 -4.40 8.56
N GLY A 113 4.47 -4.26 8.28
CA GLY A 113 3.39 -4.34 9.27
C GLY A 113 2.71 -5.73 9.31
N GLU A 114 1.85 -5.98 10.30
CA GLU A 114 1.12 -7.24 10.43
C GLU A 114 -0.03 -7.37 9.41
N GLU A 115 -0.50 -6.26 8.82
CA GLU A 115 -1.60 -6.22 7.84
C GLU A 115 -1.05 -6.18 6.39
N SER A 116 0.13 -6.76 6.17
CA SER A 116 0.84 -6.82 4.88
C SER A 116 1.32 -5.46 4.34
N GLU A 117 1.39 -4.44 5.19
CA GLU A 117 2.02 -3.18 4.81
C GLU A 117 3.53 -3.35 4.61
N LEU A 118 4.06 -2.69 3.59
CA LEU A 118 5.48 -2.64 3.32
C LEU A 118 5.90 -1.19 3.13
N TYR A 119 6.84 -0.74 3.94
CA TYR A 119 7.38 0.61 3.88
C TYR A 119 8.87 0.53 3.53
N TYR A 120 9.34 1.49 2.74
CA TYR A 120 10.75 1.64 2.40
C TYR A 120 11.27 2.99 2.89
N THR A 121 12.44 2.96 3.52
CA THR A 121 13.24 4.15 3.84
C THR A 121 14.60 4.01 3.16
N SER A 122 15.04 5.09 2.50
CA SER A 122 16.38 5.19 1.91
C SER A 122 17.40 5.88 2.82
N ASP A 123 16.94 6.44 3.93
CA ASP A 123 17.62 7.46 4.74
C ASP A 123 17.60 7.13 6.24
N HIS A 124 17.57 5.84 6.56
CA HIS A 124 17.66 5.36 7.95
C HIS A 124 16.55 5.91 8.85
N TYR A 125 15.30 5.73 8.39
CA TYR A 125 14.05 6.09 9.07
C TYR A 125 13.79 7.60 9.20
N GLU A 126 14.45 8.45 8.42
CA GLU A 126 14.12 9.89 8.35
C GLU A 126 12.87 10.15 7.50
N SER A 127 12.63 9.34 6.46
CA SER A 127 11.40 9.37 5.66
C SER A 127 11.00 7.98 5.14
N PHE A 128 9.73 7.86 4.74
CA PHE A 128 9.17 6.60 4.25
C PHE A 128 8.32 6.80 2.99
N VAL A 129 8.26 5.74 2.20
CA VAL A 129 7.24 5.51 1.17
C VAL A 129 6.54 4.19 1.45
N VAL A 130 5.27 4.09 1.08
CA VAL A 130 4.55 2.82 0.99
C VAL A 130 4.97 2.12 -0.30
N VAL A 131 5.26 0.83 -0.22
CA VAL A 131 5.67 0.01 -1.36
C VAL A 131 4.47 -0.73 -1.89
N ASP A 132 4.08 -0.43 -3.13
CA ASP A 132 3.15 -1.26 -3.88
C ASP A 132 3.90 -2.44 -4.49
N VAL A 133 3.80 -3.60 -3.83
CA VAL A 133 4.49 -4.84 -4.22
C VAL A 133 3.98 -5.46 -5.52
N ASN A 134 2.86 -4.97 -6.08
CA ASN A 134 2.30 -5.47 -7.34
C ASN A 134 2.47 -4.47 -8.50
N GLY A 135 3.12 -3.32 -8.25
CA GLY A 135 3.31 -2.24 -9.22
C GLY A 135 4.70 -2.14 -9.80
#